data_AF-A0A3D0MAH3-F1
#
_entry.id   AF-A0A3D0MAH3-F1
#
_cell.length_a   1.000
_cell.length_b   1.000
_cell.length_c   1.000
_cell.angle_alpha   90.00
_cell.angle_beta   90.00
_cell.angle_gamma   90.00
#
_symmetry.space_group_name_H-M   'P 1'
#
loop_
_entity.id
_entity.type
_entity.pdbx_description
1 polymer ?
#
loop_
_entity_poly.entity_id
_entity_poly.type
_entity_poly.pdbx_seq_one_letter_code
_entity_poly.pdbx_strand_id
1 'polypeptide(L)'
;MITKQDDDKWFLAHISDLADQAARGGYAAFSDFLDDHQRGLLSQLEGRLPSCLALFGGYPDAERVIAVLYPDYLQDSVEDMAAGEIAVLKISPADRRFLKRPLEHRDYLGAVMGTGIKREKTGDLLTKDSSGYLLVKDEIADYLIDNLASVGPAVVSVERIGADQLPPPEKGVESVVSVASMRIDTLVSHGFRMGRGEAVKLISQGLVTRNGLAVTKADSKG
;
A
#
# COMPACT_ATOMS: atom_id res chain seq x y z
N MET A 1 18.17 10.85 -16.89
CA MET A 1 17.02 9.93 -16.86
C MET A 1 17.41 8.83 -15.89
N ILE A 2 16.91 8.87 -14.67
CA ILE A 2 17.25 7.88 -13.63
C ILE A 2 16.60 6.56 -14.06
N THR A 3 17.35 5.46 -14.04
CA THR A 3 16.82 4.15 -14.43
C THR A 3 16.07 3.54 -13.26
N LYS A 4 15.10 2.66 -13.49
CA LYS A 4 14.36 1.95 -12.42
C LYS A 4 15.29 1.26 -11.40
N GLN A 5 16.45 0.80 -11.87
CA GLN A 5 17.49 0.19 -11.03
C GLN A 5 18.21 1.20 -10.12
N ASP A 6 18.25 2.47 -10.50
CA ASP A 6 18.78 3.54 -9.65
C ASP A 6 17.74 3.96 -8.60
N ASP A 7 16.45 4.01 -8.95
CA ASP A 7 15.36 4.28 -8.00
C ASP A 7 15.33 3.23 -6.86
N ASP A 8 15.50 1.95 -7.19
CA ASP A 8 15.56 0.87 -6.19
C ASP A 8 16.74 1.05 -5.23
N LYS A 9 17.91 1.46 -5.73
CA LYS A 9 19.08 1.74 -4.90
C LYS A 9 18.84 2.94 -3.98
N TRP A 10 18.24 4.01 -4.50
CA TRP A 10 17.88 5.18 -3.70
C TRP A 10 16.88 4.82 -2.60
N PHE A 11 15.87 4.02 -2.93
CA PHE A 11 14.91 3.51 -1.96
C PHE A 11 15.58 2.72 -0.84
N LEU A 12 16.40 1.72 -1.17
CA LEU A 12 17.11 0.91 -0.18
C LEU A 12 18.09 1.72 0.68
N ALA A 13 18.77 2.70 0.07
CA ALA A 13 19.64 3.62 0.79
C ALA A 13 18.85 4.51 1.76
N HIS A 14 17.68 5.00 1.33
CA HIS A 14 16.80 5.80 2.18
C HIS A 14 16.29 5.00 3.39
N ILE A 15 15.83 3.76 3.20
CA ILE A 15 15.41 2.89 4.31
C ILE A 15 16.58 2.61 5.27
N SER A 16 17.79 2.38 4.74
CA SER A 16 18.98 2.19 5.57
C SER A 16 19.31 3.42 6.40
N ASP A 17 19.17 4.62 5.84
CA ASP A 17 19.37 5.88 6.58
C ASP A 17 18.32 6.06 7.69
N LEU A 18 17.04 5.73 7.43
CA LEU A 18 16.00 5.73 8.48
C LEU A 18 16.35 4.75 9.61
N ALA A 19 16.88 3.57 9.28
CA ALA A 19 17.29 2.59 10.28
C ALA A 19 18.47 3.09 11.13
N ASP A 20 19.47 3.72 10.49
CA ASP A 20 20.58 4.37 11.18
C ASP A 20 20.11 5.52 12.09
N GLN A 21 19.14 6.32 11.64
CA GLN A 21 18.52 7.39 12.43
C GLN A 21 17.81 6.82 13.66
N ALA A 22 16.99 5.78 13.49
CA ALA A 22 16.28 5.15 14.60
C ALA A 22 17.24 4.56 15.64
N ALA A 23 18.27 3.83 15.17
CA ALA A 23 19.27 3.22 16.05
C ALA A 23 20.09 4.26 16.83
N ARG A 24 20.50 5.36 16.19
CA ARG A 24 21.28 6.42 16.84
C ARG A 24 20.44 7.35 17.71
N GLY A 25 19.22 7.64 17.27
CA GLY A 25 18.34 8.63 17.88
C GLY A 25 17.52 8.10 19.05
N GLY A 26 17.28 6.78 19.09
CA GLY A 26 16.46 6.16 20.12
C GLY A 26 14.96 6.43 19.97
N TYR A 27 14.50 6.70 18.76
CA TYR A 27 13.09 6.93 18.41
C TYR A 27 12.72 6.16 17.13
N ALA A 28 11.43 5.96 16.90
CA ALA A 28 10.94 5.34 15.67
C ALA A 28 11.03 6.33 14.49
N ALA A 29 11.51 5.87 13.34
CA ALA A 29 11.54 6.59 12.08
C ALA A 29 10.60 5.92 11.08
N PHE A 30 9.94 6.72 10.24
CA PHE A 30 8.86 6.27 9.37
C PHE A 30 9.14 6.62 7.93
N SER A 31 8.86 5.69 7.02
CA SER A 31 8.81 6.00 5.59
C SER A 31 7.47 6.61 5.19
N ASP A 32 7.42 7.08 3.95
CA ASP A 32 6.16 7.23 3.21
C ASP A 32 5.54 5.87 2.86
N PHE A 33 4.33 5.85 2.32
CA PHE A 33 3.67 4.61 1.89
C PHE A 33 4.43 3.94 0.75
N LEU A 34 4.81 2.71 1.00
CA LEU A 34 5.48 1.80 0.08
C LEU A 34 4.46 1.15 -0.85
N ASP A 35 4.81 1.03 -2.12
CA ASP A 35 4.10 0.14 -3.04
C ASP A 35 4.56 -1.33 -2.88
N ASP A 36 3.87 -2.24 -3.58
CA ASP A 36 4.15 -3.67 -3.52
C ASP A 36 5.62 -3.99 -3.87
N HIS A 37 6.16 -3.32 -4.88
CA HIS A 37 7.54 -3.52 -5.32
C HIS A 37 8.55 -3.10 -4.25
N GLN A 38 8.39 -1.91 -3.68
CA GLN A 38 9.20 -1.39 -2.59
C GLN A 38 9.15 -2.29 -1.35
N ARG A 39 7.97 -2.81 -0.97
CA ARG A 39 7.85 -3.81 0.10
C ARG A 39 8.69 -5.05 -0.20
N GLY A 40 8.64 -5.54 -1.44
CA GLY A 40 9.46 -6.69 -1.87
C GLY A 40 10.96 -6.45 -1.77
N LEU A 41 11.41 -5.23 -2.08
CA LEU A 41 12.82 -4.85 -1.97
C LEU A 41 13.36 -4.90 -0.53
N LEU A 42 12.51 -4.71 0.49
CA LEU A 42 12.94 -4.72 1.90
C LEU A 42 13.58 -6.05 2.32
N SER A 43 13.23 -7.16 1.67
CA SER A 43 13.87 -8.47 1.90
C SER A 43 15.40 -8.44 1.70
N GLN A 44 15.92 -7.50 0.90
CA GLN A 44 17.36 -7.33 0.68
C GLN A 44 18.09 -6.69 1.88
N LEU A 45 17.34 -6.12 2.83
CA LEU A 45 17.86 -5.47 4.04
C LEU A 45 17.73 -6.36 5.29
N GLU A 46 17.09 -7.53 5.18
CA GLU A 46 16.93 -8.47 6.29
C GLU A 46 18.29 -8.84 6.91
N GLY A 47 18.39 -8.70 8.23
CA GLY A 47 19.61 -8.98 8.99
C GLY A 47 20.76 -7.99 8.78
N ARG A 48 20.55 -6.88 8.04
CA ARG A 48 21.57 -5.87 7.74
C ARG A 48 21.29 -4.51 8.37
N LEU A 49 20.07 -4.28 8.85
CA LEU A 49 19.68 -3.03 9.49
C LEU A 49 20.16 -2.99 10.94
N PRO A 50 20.61 -1.83 11.44
CA PRO A 50 20.97 -1.64 12.85
C PRO A 50 19.75 -1.48 13.77
N SER A 51 18.54 -1.36 13.22
CA SER A 51 17.27 -1.23 13.93
C SER A 51 16.32 -2.36 13.53
N CYS A 52 15.25 -2.54 14.32
CA CYS A 52 14.11 -3.36 13.93
C CYS A 52 13.36 -2.69 12.77
N LEU A 53 12.67 -3.50 11.96
CA LEU A 53 11.81 -3.08 10.86
C LEU A 53 10.44 -3.74 11.03
N ALA A 54 9.38 -2.94 11.03
CA ALA A 54 7.99 -3.38 10.96
C ALA A 54 7.28 -2.71 9.78
N LEU A 55 6.15 -3.30 9.36
CA LEU A 55 5.30 -2.75 8.32
C LEU A 55 3.92 -2.48 8.90
N PHE A 56 3.36 -1.31 8.61
CA PHE A 56 2.06 -0.90 9.10
C PHE A 56 1.27 -0.19 8.01
N GLY A 57 0.02 -0.58 7.78
CA GLY A 57 -0.82 0.02 6.73
C GLY A 57 -2.14 0.58 7.23
N GLY A 58 -2.32 0.72 8.54
CA GLY A 58 -3.55 1.23 9.16
C GLY A 58 -4.65 0.19 9.40
N TYR A 59 -4.61 -0.94 8.71
CA TYR A 59 -5.50 -2.09 8.94
C TYR A 59 -4.82 -3.41 8.50
N PRO A 60 -5.31 -4.58 8.95
CA PRO A 60 -4.78 -5.87 8.51
C PRO A 60 -4.89 -6.05 6.99
N ASP A 61 -3.87 -6.65 6.38
CA ASP A 61 -3.80 -6.95 4.94
C ASP A 61 -3.74 -5.73 4.00
N ALA A 62 -3.44 -4.53 4.52
CA ALA A 62 -3.25 -3.34 3.68
C ALA A 62 -2.19 -3.56 2.57
N GLU A 63 -2.49 -3.10 1.36
CA GLU A 63 -1.61 -3.23 0.20
C GLU A 63 -0.46 -2.23 0.28
N ARG A 64 -0.78 -0.96 0.58
CA ARG A 64 0.22 0.08 0.84
C ARG A 64 0.49 0.20 2.32
N VAL A 65 1.76 0.12 2.69
CA VAL A 65 2.21 0.18 4.10
C VAL A 65 3.33 1.17 4.25
N ILE A 66 3.55 1.69 5.45
CA ILE A 66 4.78 2.40 5.83
C ILE A 66 5.77 1.40 6.44
N ALA A 67 7.07 1.63 6.21
CA ALA A 67 8.13 1.01 7.00
C ALA A 67 8.35 1.80 8.29
N VAL A 68 8.40 1.07 9.40
CA VAL A 68 8.66 1.59 10.74
C VAL A 68 10.00 1.04 11.20
N LEU A 69 10.97 1.93 11.38
CA LEU A 69 12.33 1.60 11.81
C LEU A 69 12.47 2.02 13.27
N TYR A 70 12.80 1.11 14.18
CA TYR A 70 12.75 1.40 15.61
C TYR A 70 13.81 0.60 16.40
N PRO A 71 14.28 1.13 17.53
CA PRO A 71 15.06 0.36 18.50
C PRO A 71 14.25 -0.80 19.09
N ASP A 72 14.89 -1.92 19.38
CA ASP A 72 14.28 -3.15 19.90
C ASP A 72 13.44 -2.92 21.18
N TYR A 73 13.87 -2.03 22.07
CA TYR A 73 13.15 -1.71 23.31
C TYR A 73 11.84 -0.93 23.09
N LEU A 74 11.52 -0.48 21.87
CA LEU A 74 10.23 0.13 21.53
C LEU A 74 9.21 -0.86 20.95
N GLN A 75 9.54 -2.16 20.91
CA GLN A 75 8.71 -3.22 20.33
C GLN A 75 7.24 -3.17 20.80
N ASP A 76 7.00 -2.93 22.08
CA ASP A 76 5.65 -2.96 22.67
C ASP A 76 4.81 -1.70 22.36
N SER A 77 5.42 -0.65 21.79
CA SER A 77 4.73 0.61 21.46
C SER A 77 4.74 0.93 19.97
N VAL A 78 5.44 0.14 19.15
CA VAL A 78 5.65 0.44 17.73
C VAL A 78 4.34 0.54 16.93
N GLU A 79 3.35 -0.28 17.27
CA GLU A 79 2.06 -0.30 16.57
C GLU A 79 1.26 0.97 16.84
N ASP A 80 1.18 1.42 18.10
CA ASP A 80 0.51 2.68 18.47
C ASP A 80 1.22 3.89 17.83
N MET A 81 2.56 3.89 17.81
CA MET A 81 3.34 4.94 17.16
C MET A 81 3.07 4.97 15.65
N ALA A 82 3.00 3.80 15.00
CA ALA A 82 2.69 3.71 13.58
C ALA A 82 1.23 4.09 13.26
N ALA A 83 0.29 3.78 14.16
CA ALA A 83 -1.09 4.21 14.05
C ALA A 83 -1.24 5.73 14.10
N GLY A 84 -0.41 6.42 14.92
CA GLY A 84 -0.36 7.89 14.95
C GLY A 84 0.15 8.55 13.67
N GLU A 85 0.84 7.80 12.81
CA GLU A 85 1.41 8.32 11.55
C GLU A 85 0.44 8.22 10.36
N ILE A 86 -0.71 7.56 10.54
CA ILE A 86 -1.71 7.32 9.49
C ILE A 86 -3.06 7.86 9.94
N ALA A 87 -3.59 8.83 9.19
CA ALA A 87 -4.96 9.29 9.35
C ALA A 87 -5.89 8.55 8.37
N VAL A 88 -7.13 8.36 8.80
CA VAL A 88 -8.21 7.86 7.95
C VAL A 88 -9.16 9.01 7.60
N LEU A 89 -9.29 9.28 6.31
CA LEU A 89 -10.20 10.29 5.78
C LEU A 89 -11.40 9.64 5.12
N LYS A 90 -12.59 10.02 5.55
CA LYS A 90 -13.83 9.68 4.86
C LYS A 90 -14.23 10.83 3.93
N ILE A 91 -14.40 10.51 2.66
CA ILE A 91 -14.75 11.43 1.59
C ILE A 91 -16.16 11.07 1.12
N SER A 92 -17.13 11.93 1.45
CA SER A 92 -18.54 11.66 1.18
C SER A 92 -19.12 12.70 0.21
N PRO A 93 -19.86 12.29 -0.83
CA PRO A 93 -20.64 13.20 -1.65
C PRO A 93 -21.65 13.97 -0.80
N ALA A 94 -21.68 15.30 -0.93
CA ALA A 94 -22.59 16.16 -0.18
C ALA A 94 -24.06 15.87 -0.52
N ASP A 95 -24.35 15.52 -1.78
CA ASP A 95 -25.67 15.06 -2.21
C ASP A 95 -25.54 13.98 -3.28
N ARG A 96 -25.94 12.76 -2.92
CA ARG A 96 -25.84 11.57 -3.77
C ARG A 96 -26.78 11.62 -4.99
N ARG A 97 -27.82 12.46 -4.98
CA ARG A 97 -28.79 12.58 -6.09
C ARG A 97 -28.18 13.20 -7.34
N PHE A 98 -27.09 13.96 -7.21
CA PHE A 98 -26.39 14.56 -8.34
C PHE A 98 -25.32 13.63 -8.96
N LEU A 99 -25.12 12.45 -8.39
CA LEU A 99 -24.23 11.45 -8.95
C LEU A 99 -24.87 10.80 -10.18
N LYS A 100 -24.32 11.06 -11.37
CA LYS A 100 -24.72 10.39 -12.60
C LYS A 100 -24.38 8.89 -12.60
N ARG A 101 -23.34 8.52 -11.87
CA ARG A 101 -22.91 7.14 -11.61
C ARG A 101 -22.25 7.05 -10.23
N PRO A 102 -22.14 5.86 -9.63
CA PRO A 102 -21.30 5.66 -8.46
C PRO A 102 -19.87 6.13 -8.72
N LEU A 103 -19.29 6.82 -7.73
CA LEU A 103 -17.88 7.16 -7.74
C LEU A 103 -17.06 5.90 -7.49
N GLU A 104 -16.03 5.72 -8.30
CA GLU A 104 -15.13 4.58 -8.24
C GLU A 104 -13.78 5.02 -7.64
N HIS A 105 -12.98 4.03 -7.23
CA HIS A 105 -11.65 4.23 -6.67
C HIS A 105 -10.78 5.23 -7.47
N ARG A 106 -10.79 5.12 -8.81
CA ARG A 106 -10.04 6.02 -9.71
C ARG A 106 -10.47 7.48 -9.63
N ASP A 107 -11.76 7.75 -9.37
CA ASP A 107 -12.28 9.11 -9.33
C ASP A 107 -11.73 9.83 -8.09
N TYR A 108 -11.80 9.16 -6.94
CA TYR A 108 -11.24 9.64 -5.68
C TYR A 108 -9.73 9.83 -5.75
N LEU A 109 -8.99 8.84 -6.23
CA LEU A 109 -7.54 8.98 -6.39
C LEU A 109 -7.18 10.13 -7.34
N GLY A 110 -7.88 10.25 -8.48
CA GLY A 110 -7.65 11.34 -9.41
C GLY A 110 -7.85 12.72 -8.77
N ALA A 111 -8.90 12.86 -7.94
CA ALA A 111 -9.17 14.10 -7.22
C ALA A 111 -8.10 14.41 -6.16
N VAL A 112 -7.70 13.40 -5.38
CA VAL A 112 -6.63 13.55 -4.37
C VAL A 112 -5.31 13.94 -5.02
N MET A 113 -4.91 13.28 -6.11
CA MET A 113 -3.70 13.65 -6.86
C MET A 113 -3.81 15.06 -7.47
N GLY A 114 -5.02 15.47 -7.88
CA GLY A 114 -5.30 16.82 -8.36
C GLY A 114 -5.04 17.93 -7.34
N THR A 115 -4.99 17.61 -6.05
CA THR A 115 -4.61 18.57 -4.98
C THR A 115 -3.11 18.83 -4.90
N GLY A 116 -2.29 18.10 -5.68
CA GLY A 116 -0.82 18.19 -5.63
C GLY A 116 -0.17 17.26 -4.61
N ILE A 117 -0.95 16.49 -3.85
CA ILE A 117 -0.43 15.44 -2.98
C ILE A 117 0.22 14.34 -3.80
N LYS A 118 1.42 13.93 -3.39
CA LYS A 118 2.14 12.83 -4.02
C LYS A 118 1.57 11.46 -3.62
N ARG A 119 1.68 10.48 -4.51
CA ARG A 119 1.09 9.14 -4.28
C ARG A 119 1.72 8.42 -3.09
N GLU A 120 3.01 8.62 -2.82
CA GLU A 120 3.69 8.05 -1.66
C GLU A 120 3.14 8.54 -0.31
N LYS A 121 2.41 9.67 -0.26
CA LYS A 121 1.74 10.13 0.97
C LYS A 121 0.38 9.47 1.22
N THR A 122 -0.06 8.63 0.30
CA THR A 122 -1.38 8.00 0.32
C THR A 122 -1.26 6.49 0.37
N GLY A 123 -2.01 5.89 1.29
CA GLY A 123 -2.18 4.46 1.42
C GLY A 123 -3.30 3.94 0.53
N ASP A 124 -3.97 2.92 1.05
CA ASP A 124 -5.12 2.32 0.38
C ASP A 124 -6.31 3.27 0.39
N LEU A 125 -7.15 3.13 -0.64
CA LEU A 125 -8.42 3.79 -0.73
C LEU A 125 -9.49 2.69 -0.80
N LEU A 126 -10.38 2.67 0.16
CA LEU A 126 -11.54 1.78 0.15
C LEU A 126 -12.76 2.57 -0.31
N THR A 127 -13.72 1.89 -0.93
CA THR A 127 -14.98 2.54 -1.34
C THR A 127 -16.15 1.74 -0.80
N LYS A 128 -17.08 2.43 -0.16
CA LYS A 128 -18.35 1.84 0.31
C LYS A 128 -19.45 2.88 0.22
N ASP A 129 -20.61 2.47 -0.29
CA ASP A 129 -21.80 3.33 -0.39
C ASP A 129 -21.51 4.70 -1.04
N SER A 130 -20.80 4.67 -2.16
CA SER A 130 -20.39 5.87 -2.91
C SER A 130 -19.52 6.86 -2.12
N SER A 131 -19.00 6.50 -0.95
CA SER A 131 -17.99 7.25 -0.20
C SER A 131 -16.61 6.58 -0.36
N GLY A 132 -15.56 7.40 -0.35
CA GLY A 132 -14.17 6.95 -0.30
C GLY A 132 -13.63 7.00 1.13
N TYR A 133 -12.75 6.06 1.47
CA TYR A 133 -12.09 5.96 2.76
C TYR A 133 -10.60 5.84 2.46
N LEU A 134 -9.88 6.95 2.62
CA LEU A 134 -8.49 7.08 2.22
C LEU A 134 -7.59 7.07 3.44
N LEU A 135 -6.62 6.18 3.45
CA LEU A 135 -5.52 6.24 4.41
C LEU A 135 -4.43 7.18 3.87
N VAL A 136 -3.95 8.07 4.73
CA VAL A 136 -2.94 9.07 4.38
C VAL A 136 -1.94 9.26 5.51
N LYS A 137 -0.75 9.78 5.20
CA LYS A 137 0.16 10.27 6.23
C LYS A 137 -0.54 11.37 7.03
N ASP A 138 -0.49 11.30 8.35
CA ASP A 138 -1.24 12.23 9.23
C ASP A 138 -0.94 13.70 8.90
N GLU A 139 0.32 14.02 8.59
CA GLU A 139 0.78 15.36 8.22
C GLU A 139 0.05 16.01 7.02
N ILE A 140 -0.59 15.22 6.13
CA ILE A 140 -1.34 15.75 4.98
C ILE A 140 -2.86 15.71 5.17
N ALA A 141 -3.35 15.21 6.30
CA ALA A 141 -4.77 14.98 6.51
C ALA A 141 -5.58 16.28 6.53
N ASP A 142 -5.13 17.28 7.29
CA ASP A 142 -5.84 18.57 7.39
C ASP A 142 -5.83 19.34 6.08
N TYR A 143 -4.70 19.26 5.34
CA TYR A 143 -4.64 19.82 3.99
C TYR A 143 -5.71 19.23 3.07
N LEU A 144 -5.89 17.91 3.07
CA LEU A 144 -6.91 17.27 2.25
C LEU A 144 -8.33 17.61 2.72
N ILE A 145 -8.55 17.77 4.03
CA ILE A 145 -9.84 18.19 4.58
C ILE A 145 -10.24 19.57 4.05
N ASP A 146 -9.29 20.49 4.04
CA ASP A 146 -9.54 21.88 3.64
C ASP A 146 -9.61 22.07 2.12
N ASN A 147 -8.89 21.24 1.34
CA ASN A 147 -8.66 21.51 -0.09
C ASN A 147 -9.34 20.52 -1.04
N LEU A 148 -9.75 19.32 -0.60
CA LEU A 148 -10.44 18.36 -1.47
C LEU A 148 -11.95 18.65 -1.53
N ALA A 149 -12.32 19.64 -2.34
CA ALA A 149 -13.70 20.12 -2.43
C ALA A 149 -14.62 19.28 -3.34
N SER A 150 -14.05 18.55 -4.31
CA SER A 150 -14.83 17.79 -5.30
C SER A 150 -14.12 16.54 -5.79
N VAL A 151 -14.91 15.51 -6.10
CA VAL A 151 -14.46 14.28 -6.76
C VAL A 151 -15.23 14.13 -8.08
N GLY A 152 -14.52 14.31 -9.20
CA GLY A 152 -15.17 14.45 -10.50
C GLY A 152 -16.16 15.63 -10.50
N PRO A 153 -17.43 15.42 -10.90
CA PRO A 153 -18.44 16.48 -10.86
C PRO A 153 -19.12 16.65 -9.48
N ALA A 154 -18.82 15.78 -8.50
CA ALA A 154 -19.51 15.77 -7.22
C ALA A 154 -18.79 16.64 -6.20
N VAL A 155 -19.53 17.53 -5.53
CA VAL A 155 -19.04 18.23 -4.32
C VAL A 155 -18.98 17.21 -3.18
N VAL A 156 -17.88 17.22 -2.43
CA VAL A 156 -17.66 16.27 -1.33
C VAL A 156 -17.36 17.00 -0.02
N SER A 157 -17.62 16.32 1.09
CA SER A 157 -17.10 16.65 2.42
C SER A 157 -16.03 15.64 2.80
N VAL A 158 -14.99 16.10 3.47
CA VAL A 158 -13.91 15.25 3.99
C VAL A 158 -13.85 15.39 5.49
N GLU A 159 -13.79 14.27 6.20
CA GLU A 159 -13.70 14.23 7.66
C GLU A 159 -12.68 13.19 8.12
N ARG A 160 -11.97 13.46 9.22
CA ARG A 160 -11.19 12.44 9.92
C ARG A 160 -12.13 11.47 10.63
N ILE A 161 -11.86 10.18 10.50
CA ILE A 161 -12.57 9.13 11.22
C ILE A 161 -11.57 8.19 11.91
N GLY A 162 -12.05 7.38 12.84
CA GLY A 162 -11.24 6.32 13.45
C GLY A 162 -11.03 5.14 12.50
N ALA A 163 -9.93 4.41 12.67
CA ALA A 163 -9.62 3.21 11.89
C ALA A 163 -10.68 2.09 12.08
N ASP A 164 -11.37 2.07 13.22
CA ASP A 164 -12.49 1.19 13.54
C ASP A 164 -13.72 1.42 12.63
N GLN A 165 -13.78 2.57 11.95
CA GLN A 165 -14.85 2.92 11.01
C GLN A 165 -14.50 2.62 9.55
N LEU A 166 -13.31 2.07 9.28
CA LEU A 166 -12.96 1.61 7.93
C LEU A 166 -13.94 0.53 7.48
N PRO A 167 -14.43 0.59 6.23
CA PRO A 167 -15.16 -0.52 5.67
C PRO A 167 -14.24 -1.74 5.56
N PRO A 168 -14.77 -2.97 5.67
CA PRO A 168 -13.97 -4.14 5.40
C PRO A 168 -13.41 -4.05 3.97
N PRO A 169 -12.12 -4.36 3.75
CA PRO A 169 -11.57 -4.39 2.40
C PRO A 169 -12.35 -5.40 1.56
N GLU A 170 -12.47 -5.15 0.26
CA GLU A 170 -12.98 -6.15 -0.68
C GLU A 170 -11.99 -7.32 -0.72
N LYS A 171 -12.22 -8.33 0.12
CA LYS A 171 -11.40 -9.54 0.12
C LYS A 171 -11.59 -10.24 -1.22
N GLY A 172 -10.47 -10.56 -1.88
CA GLY A 172 -10.46 -11.51 -2.98
C GLY A 172 -11.06 -12.85 -2.54
N VAL A 173 -11.50 -13.66 -3.50
CA VAL A 173 -12.00 -15.00 -3.20
C VAL A 173 -10.84 -15.86 -2.72
N GLU A 174 -10.80 -16.19 -1.43
CA GLU A 174 -9.88 -17.21 -0.93
C GLU A 174 -10.24 -18.56 -1.54
N SER A 175 -9.28 -19.16 -2.25
CA SER A 175 -9.44 -20.48 -2.84
C SER A 175 -8.29 -21.38 -2.42
N VAL A 176 -8.61 -22.50 -1.76
CA VAL A 176 -7.63 -23.55 -1.48
C VAL A 176 -7.57 -24.46 -2.70
N VAL A 177 -6.38 -24.58 -3.29
CA VAL A 177 -6.14 -25.45 -4.45
C VAL A 177 -5.09 -26.49 -4.08
N SER A 178 -5.41 -27.76 -4.30
CA SER A 178 -4.42 -28.83 -4.20
C SER A 178 -3.60 -28.87 -5.48
N VAL A 179 -2.31 -28.60 -5.38
CA VAL A 179 -1.38 -28.63 -6.50
C VAL A 179 -0.34 -29.72 -6.28
N ALA A 180 0.01 -30.46 -7.33
CA ALA A 180 1.04 -31.48 -7.28
C ALA A 180 2.44 -30.91 -6.99
N SER A 181 2.64 -29.61 -7.26
CA SER A 181 3.86 -28.88 -6.94
C SER A 181 3.55 -27.40 -6.72
N MET A 182 4.22 -26.78 -5.75
CA MET A 182 4.22 -25.34 -5.52
C MET A 182 5.02 -24.61 -6.61
N ARG A 183 4.64 -24.74 -7.88
CA ARG A 183 5.24 -23.96 -8.98
C ARG A 183 4.37 -22.76 -9.28
N ILE A 184 4.97 -21.62 -9.53
CA ILE A 184 4.23 -20.36 -9.78
C ILE A 184 3.32 -20.50 -11.00
N ASP A 185 3.75 -21.13 -12.09
CA ASP A 185 2.88 -21.36 -13.25
C ASP A 185 1.61 -22.17 -12.94
N THR A 186 1.73 -23.12 -12.01
CA THR A 186 0.63 -23.95 -11.55
C THR A 186 -0.29 -23.15 -10.64
N LEU A 187 0.25 -22.33 -9.74
CA LEU A 187 -0.55 -21.45 -8.88
C LEU A 187 -1.31 -20.39 -9.69
N VAL A 188 -0.63 -19.71 -10.62
CA VAL A 188 -1.24 -18.69 -11.49
C VAL A 188 -2.33 -19.28 -12.38
N SER A 189 -2.05 -20.43 -13.02
CA SER A 189 -3.03 -21.10 -13.88
C SER A 189 -4.29 -21.49 -13.11
N HIS A 190 -4.17 -22.02 -11.89
CA HIS A 190 -5.33 -22.41 -11.08
C HIS A 190 -6.04 -21.19 -10.46
N GLY A 191 -5.30 -20.26 -9.85
CA GLY A 191 -5.87 -19.08 -9.17
C GLY A 191 -6.64 -18.18 -10.12
N PHE A 192 -6.16 -18.01 -11.36
CA PHE A 192 -6.82 -17.17 -12.37
C PHE A 192 -7.63 -17.97 -13.40
N ARG A 193 -7.78 -19.29 -13.22
CA ARG A 193 -8.54 -20.19 -14.12
C ARG A 193 -8.14 -20.04 -15.60
N MET A 194 -6.84 -19.97 -15.86
CA MET A 194 -6.29 -19.80 -17.21
C MET A 194 -5.42 -20.98 -17.62
N GLY A 195 -5.17 -21.12 -18.93
CA GLY A 195 -4.33 -22.19 -19.46
C GLY A 195 -2.87 -22.05 -19.00
N ARG A 196 -2.17 -23.18 -18.75
CA ARG A 196 -0.76 -23.16 -18.34
C ARG A 196 0.16 -22.41 -19.31
N GLY A 197 -0.06 -22.54 -20.62
CA GLY A 197 0.73 -21.81 -21.62
C GLY A 197 0.57 -20.29 -21.52
N GLU A 198 -0.63 -19.82 -21.15
CA GLU A 198 -0.92 -18.40 -20.91
C GLU A 198 -0.23 -17.92 -19.63
N ALA A 199 -0.33 -18.70 -18.54
CA ALA A 199 0.37 -18.40 -17.29
C ALA A 199 1.90 -18.28 -17.49
N VAL A 200 2.52 -19.24 -18.19
CA VAL A 200 3.96 -19.21 -18.52
C VAL A 200 4.33 -17.95 -19.33
N LYS A 201 3.46 -17.54 -20.25
CA LYS A 201 3.66 -16.32 -21.04
C LYS A 201 3.62 -15.06 -20.17
N LEU A 202 2.62 -14.92 -19.31
CA LEU A 202 2.50 -13.77 -18.40
C LEU A 202 3.68 -13.71 -17.42
N ILE A 203 4.11 -14.86 -16.90
CA ILE A 203 5.30 -14.96 -16.03
C ILE A 203 6.55 -14.53 -16.79
N SER A 204 6.81 -15.09 -17.98
CA SER A 204 8.01 -14.71 -18.75
C SER A 204 8.03 -13.25 -19.20
N GLN A 205 6.86 -12.60 -19.30
CA GLN A 205 6.71 -11.16 -19.53
C GLN A 205 6.94 -10.29 -18.27
N GLY A 206 7.14 -10.90 -17.09
CA GLY A 206 7.33 -10.19 -15.83
C GLY A 206 6.06 -9.55 -15.26
N LEU A 207 4.88 -10.00 -15.73
CA LEU A 207 3.57 -9.49 -15.28
C LEU A 207 3.06 -10.18 -14.02
N VAL A 208 3.81 -11.17 -13.52
CA VAL A 208 3.51 -11.87 -12.27
C VAL A 208 4.55 -11.48 -11.24
N THR A 209 4.09 -11.00 -10.09
CA THR A 209 4.94 -10.69 -8.94
C THR A 209 4.74 -11.74 -7.85
N ARG A 210 5.81 -11.99 -7.08
CA ARG A 210 5.77 -12.73 -5.82
C ARG A 210 6.42 -11.85 -4.77
N ASN A 211 5.66 -11.51 -3.72
CA ASN A 211 6.09 -10.61 -2.66
C ASN A 211 6.68 -9.30 -3.25
N GLY A 212 5.95 -8.63 -4.15
CA GLY A 212 6.44 -7.38 -4.77
C GLY A 212 7.41 -7.52 -5.93
N LEU A 213 8.09 -8.67 -6.07
CA LEU A 213 9.18 -8.82 -7.02
C LEU A 213 8.74 -9.61 -8.25
N ALA A 214 9.08 -9.11 -9.44
CA ALA A 214 8.73 -9.76 -10.70
C ALA A 214 9.37 -11.15 -10.80
N VAL A 215 8.57 -12.14 -11.18
CA VAL A 215 9.02 -13.51 -11.45
C VAL A 215 9.02 -13.74 -12.94
N THR A 216 10.15 -14.19 -13.49
CA THR A 216 10.29 -14.49 -14.93
C THR A 216 10.46 -15.98 -15.22
N LYS A 217 10.65 -16.81 -14.18
CA LYS A 217 10.79 -18.27 -14.29
C LYS A 217 9.53 -18.99 -13.83
N ALA A 218 8.86 -19.63 -14.78
CA ALA A 218 7.58 -20.34 -14.57
C ALA A 218 7.66 -21.52 -13.60
N ASP A 219 8.81 -22.19 -13.52
CA ASP A 219 9.09 -23.36 -12.68
C ASP A 219 9.62 -23.00 -11.28
N SER A 220 9.75 -21.71 -10.97
CA SER A 220 10.16 -21.27 -9.64
C SER A 220 9.13 -21.66 -8.58
N LYS A 221 9.62 -21.92 -7.37
CA LYS A 221 8.79 -22.31 -6.23
C LYS A 221 7.89 -21.14 -5.83
N GLY A 222 6.59 -21.39 -5.67
CA GLY A 222 5.59 -20.44 -5.18
C GLY A 222 5.87 -20.00 -3.75
#